data_AF-A0A1B9MP58-F1
#
_entry.id   AF-A0A1B9MP58-F1
#
_cell.length_a   1.000
_cell.length_b   1.000
_cell.length_c   1.000
_cell.angle_alpha   90.00
_cell.angle_beta   90.00
_cell.angle_gamma   90.00
#
_symmetry.space_group_name_H-M   'P 1'
#
loop_
_entity.id
_entity.type
_entity.pdbx_description
1 polymer ?
#
loop_
_entity_poly.entity_id
_entity_poly.type
_entity_poly.pdbx_seq_one_letter_code
_entity_poly.pdbx_strand_id
1 'polypeptide(L)'
;MPSKYRPQIFGWFGDLDKGPYSVPLHDDRLSYANNTYCAFIRQDHNDQIFYACLYFVATILGSISTVGAFIMIFCSNDSEIGNKITIISIPSFIACCLAMYYVIPKLYYYLLSRRGSPIIFNRKTGKVYVNESYFFNFKFLHHPSVFLQPKKRRIKEYDWNDLHGVIIHNMSRNALSSTVLMVCQPGTHQVIDHIMLDPARAGAGSTFVWGWINSFMVHYKSANIDDGEYKSDQEAEFKAHRIEGQGWPEWMVEAFNATSQEELAEIKQRHHITE
;
A
#
# COMPACT_ATOMS: atom_id res chain seq x y z
N MET A 1 -3.77 -26.20 2.76
CA MET A 1 -3.50 -26.13 4.22
C MET A 1 -3.87 -24.74 4.69
N PRO A 2 -4.35 -24.50 5.92
CA PRO A 2 -4.59 -23.13 6.41
C PRO A 2 -3.25 -22.40 6.68
N SER A 3 -3.27 -21.06 6.65
CA SER A 3 -2.10 -20.26 7.01
C SER A 3 -1.61 -20.61 8.42
N LYS A 4 -0.27 -20.62 8.61
CA LYS A 4 0.33 -20.73 9.94
C LYS A 4 0.13 -19.46 10.76
N TYR A 5 -0.07 -18.30 10.11
CA TYR A 5 -0.24 -17.00 10.74
C TYR A 5 -1.70 -16.75 11.16
N ARG A 6 -1.90 -16.26 12.39
CA ARG A 6 -3.23 -16.07 13.01
C ARG A 6 -3.41 -14.65 13.56
N PRO A 7 -4.56 -13.98 13.33
CA PRO A 7 -5.71 -14.43 12.54
C PRO A 7 -5.42 -14.46 11.04
N GLN A 8 -6.14 -15.33 10.32
CA GLN A 8 -5.99 -15.44 8.88
C GLN A 8 -6.68 -14.28 8.18
N ILE A 9 -6.03 -13.71 7.17
CA ILE A 9 -6.63 -12.67 6.33
C ILE A 9 -7.58 -13.32 5.31
N PHE A 10 -8.71 -12.68 5.06
CA PHE A 10 -9.67 -13.10 4.05
C PHE A 10 -9.03 -13.15 2.66
N GLY A 11 -9.33 -14.20 1.88
CA GLY A 11 -8.74 -14.40 0.57
C GLY A 11 -7.32 -14.97 0.60
N TRP A 12 -6.84 -15.47 1.74
CA TRP A 12 -5.57 -16.19 1.82
C TRP A 12 -5.42 -17.27 0.74
N PHE A 13 -4.25 -17.33 0.11
CA PHE A 13 -3.89 -18.31 -0.92
C PHE A 13 -2.71 -19.18 -0.50
N GLY A 14 -1.66 -18.57 0.07
CA GLY A 14 -0.43 -19.27 0.43
C GLY A 14 0.48 -18.46 1.35
N ASP A 15 1.22 -19.16 2.20
CA ASP A 15 2.28 -18.55 3.01
C ASP A 15 3.58 -18.53 2.21
N LEU A 16 4.35 -17.45 2.33
CA LEU A 16 5.67 -17.34 1.70
C LEU A 16 6.76 -17.48 2.76
N ASP A 17 7.40 -18.64 2.77
CA ASP A 17 8.52 -18.88 3.67
C ASP A 17 9.73 -18.02 3.28
N LYS A 18 10.50 -17.63 4.30
CA LYS A 18 11.80 -16.98 4.10
C LYS A 18 12.76 -18.03 3.55
N GLY A 19 13.37 -17.74 2.42
CA GLY A 19 14.32 -18.63 1.77
C GLY A 19 14.99 -17.96 0.58
N PRO A 20 16.14 -18.51 0.12
CA PRO A 20 16.75 -18.08 -1.12
C PRO A 20 15.84 -18.47 -2.28
N TYR A 21 15.34 -17.49 -3.02
CA TYR A 21 14.69 -17.74 -4.30
C TYR A 21 15.55 -17.11 -5.39
N SER A 22 16.07 -17.94 -6.30
CA SER A 22 16.78 -17.45 -7.47
C SER A 22 15.77 -16.89 -8.46
N VAL A 23 15.79 -15.58 -8.69
CA VAL A 23 15.26 -15.04 -9.93
C VAL A 23 15.87 -13.66 -10.18
N PRO A 24 16.38 -13.42 -11.40
CA PRO A 24 16.69 -12.07 -11.82
C PRO A 24 15.36 -11.38 -12.07
N LEU A 25 15.11 -10.21 -11.50
CA LEU A 25 14.47 -9.15 -12.27
C LEU A 25 14.48 -7.86 -11.47
N HIS A 26 15.00 -6.84 -12.13
CA HIS A 26 14.73 -5.45 -11.85
C HIS A 26 13.22 -5.27 -11.76
N ASP A 27 12.70 -5.07 -10.55
CA ASP A 27 11.30 -4.74 -10.34
C ASP A 27 11.15 -3.24 -10.49
N ASP A 28 10.24 -2.76 -11.34
CA ASP A 28 10.03 -1.32 -11.54
C ASP A 28 9.65 -0.58 -10.24
N ARG A 29 9.21 -1.33 -9.22
CA ARG A 29 8.89 -0.82 -7.88
C ARG A 29 10.08 -0.76 -6.93
N LEU A 30 11.20 -1.37 -7.28
CA LEU A 30 12.45 -1.15 -6.56
C LEU A 30 12.90 0.28 -6.90
N SER A 31 12.59 1.21 -6.01
CA SER A 31 12.89 2.62 -6.24
C SER A 31 14.36 2.93 -5.97
N TYR A 32 15.00 2.18 -5.07
CA TYR A 32 16.40 2.35 -4.69
C TYR A 32 16.93 1.11 -3.97
N ALA A 33 18.18 0.74 -4.20
CA ALA A 33 18.90 -0.24 -3.40
C ALA A 33 20.39 0.11 -3.33
N ASN A 34 20.99 -0.08 -2.15
CA ASN A 34 22.43 -0.03 -1.96
C ASN A 34 22.89 -1.15 -1.01
N ASN A 35 24.14 -1.09 -0.57
CA ASN A 35 24.70 -2.09 0.34
C ASN A 35 24.18 -2.03 1.79
N THR A 36 23.31 -1.09 2.12
CA THR A 36 22.76 -0.86 3.47
C THR A 36 21.26 -1.09 3.51
N TYR A 37 20.51 -0.46 2.60
CA TYR A 37 19.06 -0.53 2.55
C TYR A 37 18.52 -0.59 1.11
N CYS A 38 17.29 -1.07 0.98
CA CYS A 38 16.51 -0.97 -0.24
C CYS A 38 15.12 -0.38 0.04
N ALA A 39 14.51 0.21 -0.98
CA ALA A 39 13.24 0.91 -0.89
C ALA A 39 12.29 0.44 -2.00
N PHE A 40 11.11 -0.05 -1.58
CA PHE A 40 10.05 -0.49 -2.47
C PHE A 40 8.87 0.48 -2.47
N ILE A 41 8.42 0.89 -3.65
CA ILE A 41 7.18 1.62 -3.85
C ILE A 41 6.05 0.67 -4.21
N ARG A 42 4.80 1.08 -3.97
CA ARG A 42 3.63 0.20 -4.15
C ARG A 42 2.73 0.60 -5.31
N GLN A 43 2.94 1.80 -5.82
CA GLN A 43 2.12 2.36 -6.88
C GLN A 43 2.98 3.32 -7.71
N ASP A 44 2.93 3.12 -9.02
CA ASP A 44 3.65 3.95 -9.97
C ASP A 44 2.88 5.25 -10.27
N HIS A 45 3.62 6.28 -10.68
CA HIS A 45 3.09 7.63 -10.83
C HIS A 45 1.97 7.72 -11.87
N ASN A 46 2.14 7.02 -12.98
CA ASN A 46 1.23 7.06 -14.12
C ASN A 46 -0.13 6.43 -13.76
N ASP A 47 -0.12 5.32 -13.02
CA ASP A 47 -1.34 4.67 -12.55
C ASP A 47 -2.14 5.59 -11.65
N GLN A 48 -1.47 6.27 -10.71
CA GLN A 48 -2.15 7.18 -9.81
C GLN A 48 -2.87 8.32 -10.55
N ILE A 49 -2.21 8.95 -11.53
CA ILE A 49 -2.81 10.03 -12.33
C ILE A 49 -3.97 9.48 -13.16
N PHE A 50 -3.76 8.37 -13.84
CA PHE A 50 -4.78 7.77 -14.70
C PHE A 50 -6.06 7.44 -13.93
N TYR A 51 -5.94 6.74 -12.80
CA TYR A 51 -7.09 6.41 -11.97
C TYR A 51 -7.70 7.66 -11.32
N ALA A 52 -6.90 8.65 -10.90
CA ALA A 52 -7.44 9.93 -10.41
C ALA A 52 -8.33 10.59 -11.45
N CYS A 53 -7.87 10.70 -12.71
CA CYS A 53 -8.66 11.28 -13.81
C CYS A 53 -9.93 10.46 -14.09
N LEU A 54 -9.83 9.13 -14.13
CA LEU A 54 -10.96 8.23 -14.35
C LEU A 54 -12.05 8.44 -13.29
N TYR A 55 -11.67 8.39 -12.01
CA TYR A 55 -12.61 8.56 -10.90
C TYR A 55 -13.11 10.01 -10.78
N PHE A 56 -12.34 10.99 -11.25
CA PHE A 56 -12.77 12.39 -11.30
C PHE A 56 -13.91 12.58 -12.30
N VAL A 57 -13.76 12.06 -13.52
CA VAL A 57 -14.80 12.07 -14.55
C VAL A 57 -16.02 11.27 -14.06
N ALA A 58 -15.81 10.08 -13.48
CA ALA A 58 -16.90 9.28 -12.93
C ALA A 58 -17.68 10.02 -11.82
N THR A 59 -17.00 10.79 -10.97
CA THR A 59 -17.64 11.60 -9.92
C THR A 59 -18.49 12.71 -10.51
N ILE A 60 -18.02 13.39 -11.56
CA ILE A 60 -18.79 14.45 -12.24
C ILE A 60 -20.05 13.86 -12.88
N LEU A 61 -19.90 12.81 -13.69
CA LEU A 61 -21.03 12.16 -14.37
C LEU A 61 -22.04 11.55 -13.38
N GLY A 62 -21.54 10.92 -12.32
CA GLY A 62 -22.36 10.38 -11.25
C GLY A 62 -23.13 11.47 -10.48
N SER A 63 -22.51 12.62 -10.24
CA SER A 63 -23.17 13.77 -9.60
C SER A 63 -24.29 14.33 -10.47
N ILE A 64 -24.03 14.54 -11.78
CA ILE A 64 -25.05 14.99 -12.74
C ILE A 64 -26.21 14.00 -12.79
N SER A 65 -25.92 12.70 -12.86
CA SER A 65 -26.94 11.65 -12.90
C SER A 65 -27.77 11.60 -11.62
N THR A 66 -27.14 11.76 -10.46
CA THR A 66 -27.82 11.79 -9.16
C THR A 66 -28.77 12.98 -9.05
N VAL A 67 -28.32 14.18 -9.44
CA VAL A 67 -29.15 15.39 -9.45
C VAL A 67 -30.29 15.26 -10.46
N GLY A 68 -30.02 14.73 -11.66
CA GLY A 68 -31.03 14.48 -12.68
C GLY A 68 -32.12 13.53 -12.18
N ALA A 69 -31.74 12.38 -11.59
CA ALA A 69 -32.69 11.44 -11.02
C ALA A 69 -33.52 12.06 -9.88
N PHE A 70 -32.90 12.89 -9.04
CA PHE A 70 -33.60 13.63 -7.99
C PHE A 70 -34.63 14.60 -8.58
N ILE A 71 -34.26 15.43 -9.56
CA ILE A 71 -35.18 16.36 -10.23
C ILE A 71 -36.36 15.59 -10.85
N MET A 72 -36.10 14.46 -11.50
CA MET A 72 -37.15 13.65 -12.13
C MET A 72 -38.18 13.10 -11.13
N ILE A 73 -37.76 12.77 -9.90
CA ILE A 73 -38.68 12.33 -8.83
C ILE A 73 -39.64 13.45 -8.42
N PHE A 74 -39.15 14.68 -8.26
CA PHE A 74 -39.94 15.79 -7.70
C PHE A 74 -40.70 16.60 -8.76
N CYS A 75 -40.16 16.73 -9.97
CA CYS A 75 -40.74 17.58 -11.02
C CYS A 75 -41.67 16.83 -11.98
N SER A 76 -41.75 15.50 -11.91
CA SER A 76 -42.57 14.71 -12.85
C SER A 76 -43.95 14.35 -12.30
N ASN A 77 -44.36 14.79 -11.12
CA ASN A 77 -45.53 14.21 -10.42
C ASN A 77 -46.93 14.63 -10.92
N ASP A 78 -47.02 15.51 -11.92
CA ASP A 78 -48.29 16.13 -12.34
C ASP A 78 -49.05 15.40 -13.46
N SER A 79 -48.61 14.20 -13.88
CA SER A 79 -49.30 13.42 -14.93
C SER A 79 -49.20 11.90 -14.71
N GLU A 80 -50.07 11.12 -15.36
CA GLU A 80 -50.03 9.65 -15.30
C GLU A 80 -48.71 9.07 -15.87
N ILE A 81 -48.18 9.71 -16.93
CA ILE A 81 -46.84 9.45 -17.46
C ILE A 81 -45.78 9.79 -16.41
N GLY A 82 -45.99 10.90 -15.72
CA GLY A 82 -45.23 11.37 -14.58
C GLY A 82 -45.07 10.35 -13.45
N ASN A 83 -46.18 9.75 -13.01
CA ASN A 83 -46.16 8.69 -11.99
C ASN A 83 -45.29 7.49 -12.38
N LYS A 84 -45.33 7.07 -13.65
CA LYS A 84 -44.48 5.99 -14.17
C LYS A 84 -43.00 6.38 -14.17
N ILE A 85 -42.69 7.63 -14.52
CA ILE A 85 -41.34 8.19 -14.48
C ILE A 85 -40.81 8.23 -13.04
N THR A 86 -41.64 8.66 -12.07
CA THR A 86 -41.27 8.72 -10.65
C THR A 86 -40.91 7.32 -10.12
N ILE A 87 -41.72 6.30 -10.44
CA ILE A 87 -41.48 4.91 -10.00
C ILE A 87 -40.14 4.36 -10.52
N ILE A 88 -39.74 4.71 -11.75
CA ILE A 88 -38.44 4.29 -12.34
C ILE A 88 -37.28 5.13 -11.79
N SER A 89 -37.53 6.40 -11.47
CA SER A 89 -36.49 7.33 -11.03
C SER A 89 -36.02 7.05 -9.60
N ILE A 90 -36.88 6.50 -8.73
CA ILE A 90 -36.51 6.09 -7.35
C ILE A 90 -35.37 5.05 -7.33
N PRO A 91 -35.47 3.86 -7.96
CA PRO A 91 -34.39 2.88 -7.97
C PRO A 91 -33.15 3.41 -8.70
N SER A 92 -33.32 4.23 -9.74
CA SER A 92 -32.21 4.90 -10.42
C SER A 92 -31.44 5.82 -9.47
N PHE A 93 -32.13 6.65 -8.69
CA PHE A 93 -31.51 7.52 -7.68
C PHE A 93 -30.75 6.71 -6.62
N ILE A 94 -31.36 5.64 -6.10
CA ILE A 94 -30.69 4.75 -5.13
C ILE A 94 -29.43 4.13 -5.73
N ALA A 95 -29.49 3.64 -6.97
CA ALA A 95 -28.33 3.09 -7.67
C ALA A 95 -27.22 4.14 -7.87
N CYS A 96 -27.58 5.37 -8.22
CA CYS A 96 -26.63 6.48 -8.31
C CYS A 96 -25.97 6.80 -6.98
N CYS A 97 -26.74 6.85 -5.88
CA CYS A 97 -26.17 7.04 -4.53
C CYS A 97 -25.18 5.93 -4.14
N LEU A 98 -25.52 4.67 -4.42
CA LEU A 98 -24.62 3.53 -4.16
C LEU A 98 -23.35 3.59 -5.03
N ALA A 99 -23.48 3.99 -6.30
CA ALA A 99 -22.33 4.19 -7.17
C ALA A 99 -21.41 5.31 -6.65
N MET A 100 -21.99 6.44 -6.22
CA MET A 100 -21.23 7.56 -5.65
C MET A 100 -20.55 7.20 -4.32
N TYR A 101 -21.21 6.38 -3.49
CA TYR A 101 -20.61 5.84 -2.26
C TYR A 101 -19.33 5.03 -2.53
N TYR A 102 -19.24 4.35 -3.67
CA TYR A 102 -18.03 3.64 -4.08
C TYR A 102 -16.99 4.56 -4.76
N VAL A 103 -17.43 5.45 -5.64
CA VAL A 103 -16.57 6.29 -6.49
C VAL A 103 -15.85 7.38 -5.70
N ILE A 104 -16.53 8.06 -4.77
CA ILE A 104 -15.95 9.19 -4.01
C ILE A 104 -14.74 8.74 -3.17
N PRO A 105 -14.80 7.65 -2.38
CA PRO A 105 -13.62 7.17 -1.64
C PRO A 105 -12.45 6.80 -2.55
N LYS A 106 -12.72 6.25 -3.74
CA LYS A 106 -11.67 5.93 -4.71
C LYS A 106 -11.02 7.19 -5.28
N LEU A 107 -11.80 8.18 -5.69
CA LEU A 107 -11.27 9.47 -6.15
C LEU A 107 -10.39 10.10 -5.07
N TYR A 108 -10.91 10.17 -3.85
CA TYR A 108 -10.20 10.73 -2.71
C TYR A 108 -8.88 10.00 -2.43
N TYR A 109 -8.90 8.65 -2.49
CA TYR A 109 -7.71 7.83 -2.40
C TYR A 109 -6.67 8.22 -3.46
N TYR A 110 -7.04 8.31 -4.73
CA TYR A 110 -6.05 8.62 -5.79
C TYR A 110 -5.55 10.07 -5.76
N LEU A 111 -6.36 11.03 -5.30
CA LEU A 111 -5.96 12.43 -5.16
C LEU A 111 -5.05 12.68 -3.96
N LEU A 112 -5.32 12.03 -2.82
CA LEU A 112 -4.69 12.36 -1.54
C LEU A 112 -3.76 11.29 -0.99
N SER A 113 -3.79 10.08 -1.51
CA SER A 113 -2.73 9.11 -1.26
C SER A 113 -1.45 9.67 -1.89
N ARG A 114 -0.62 10.33 -1.08
CA ARG A 114 0.69 10.80 -1.55
C ARG A 114 1.48 9.57 -1.98
N ARG A 115 1.83 9.52 -3.27
CA ARG A 115 2.79 8.61 -3.93
C ARG A 115 3.34 7.57 -2.96
N GLY A 116 2.73 6.38 -2.95
CA GLY A 116 2.90 5.37 -1.90
C GLY A 116 4.27 5.42 -1.24
N SER A 117 4.31 5.93 -0.01
CA SER A 117 5.54 6.08 0.76
C SER A 117 6.29 4.73 0.79
N PRO A 118 7.60 4.75 0.52
CA PRO A 118 8.35 3.53 0.30
C PRO A 118 8.41 2.71 1.59
N ILE A 119 8.44 1.39 1.43
CA ILE A 119 8.85 0.48 2.50
C ILE A 119 10.35 0.34 2.40
N ILE A 120 11.06 0.65 3.48
CA ILE A 120 12.52 0.65 3.50
C ILE A 120 12.99 -0.54 4.33
N PHE A 121 13.81 -1.39 3.74
CA PHE A 121 14.41 -2.56 4.39
C PHE A 121 15.90 -2.28 4.57
N ASN A 122 16.38 -2.27 5.81
CA ASN A 122 17.80 -2.12 6.10
C ASN A 122 18.36 -3.49 6.55
N ARG A 123 19.26 -4.03 5.73
CA ARG A 123 19.85 -5.37 5.97
C ARG A 123 20.96 -5.35 7.02
N LYS A 124 21.59 -4.20 7.26
CA LYS A 124 22.67 -4.06 8.24
C LYS A 124 22.13 -4.03 9.67
N THR A 125 20.98 -3.37 9.86
CA THR A 125 20.30 -3.30 11.15
C THR A 125 19.28 -4.42 11.34
N GLY A 126 18.78 -5.02 10.24
CA GLY A 126 17.70 -5.99 10.28
C GLY A 126 16.32 -5.36 10.54
N LYS A 127 16.18 -4.06 10.27
CA LYS A 127 14.94 -3.31 10.53
C LYS A 127 14.19 -2.96 9.25
N VAL A 128 12.87 -2.91 9.37
CA VAL A 128 11.96 -2.52 8.30
C VAL A 128 11.19 -1.28 8.73
N TYR A 129 11.31 -0.23 7.94
CA TYR A 129 10.68 1.06 8.22
C TYR A 129 9.51 1.27 7.27
N VAL A 130 8.39 1.61 7.88
CA VAL A 130 7.11 1.73 7.19
C VAL A 130 6.51 3.07 7.54
N ASN A 131 6.33 3.90 6.52
CA ASN A 131 5.55 5.12 6.59
C ASN A 131 4.38 4.93 5.63
N GLU A 132 3.16 4.77 6.12
CA GLU A 132 1.98 4.59 5.26
C GLU A 132 0.93 5.61 5.60
N SER A 133 0.20 6.04 4.58
CA SER A 133 -1.11 6.63 4.82
C SER A 133 -2.06 5.54 5.33
N TYR A 134 -2.90 5.87 6.31
CA TYR A 134 -3.90 4.95 6.87
C TYR A 134 -4.87 4.38 5.80
N PHE A 135 -4.93 4.99 4.61
CA PHE A 135 -5.69 4.47 3.47
C PHE A 135 -5.24 3.11 2.95
N PHE A 136 -3.99 2.69 3.20
CA PHE A 136 -3.49 1.37 2.77
C PHE A 136 -3.86 0.24 3.73
N ASN A 137 -4.52 0.54 4.86
CA ASN A 137 -4.98 -0.48 5.80
C ASN A 137 -6.14 -1.29 5.21
N PHE A 138 -6.01 -2.61 5.24
CA PHE A 138 -6.96 -3.57 4.65
C PHE A 138 -8.27 -3.75 5.42
N LYS A 139 -8.49 -3.03 6.52
CA LYS A 139 -9.74 -3.15 7.28
C LYS A 139 -10.93 -2.81 6.36
N PHE A 140 -11.79 -3.82 6.19
CA PHE A 140 -12.71 -4.10 5.09
C PHE A 140 -13.78 -3.04 4.76
N LEU A 141 -13.81 -1.92 5.45
CA LEU A 141 -14.47 -0.70 5.04
C LEU A 141 -13.59 0.41 5.58
N HIS A 142 -13.08 1.28 4.72
CA HIS A 142 -12.44 2.52 5.18
C HIS A 142 -13.45 3.22 6.08
N HIS A 143 -13.24 3.12 7.39
CA HIS A 143 -14.13 3.75 8.34
C HIS A 143 -14.19 5.24 7.95
N PRO A 144 -15.38 5.84 7.81
CA PRO A 144 -15.50 7.20 7.25
C PRO A 144 -14.70 8.24 8.04
N SER A 145 -14.38 7.99 9.31
CA SER A 145 -13.46 8.84 10.08
C SER A 145 -12.01 8.86 9.56
N VAL A 146 -11.56 7.80 8.89
CA VAL A 146 -10.23 7.73 8.25
C VAL A 146 -10.20 8.59 6.99
N PHE A 147 -11.35 8.73 6.30
CA PHE A 147 -11.51 9.67 5.18
C PHE A 147 -11.21 11.11 5.61
N LEU A 148 -11.66 11.49 6.81
CA LEU A 148 -11.45 12.83 7.37
C LEU A 148 -10.02 13.10 7.84
N GLN A 149 -9.13 12.10 7.83
CA GLN A 149 -7.77 12.22 8.35
C GLN A 149 -6.70 11.79 7.32
N PRO A 150 -6.65 12.42 6.12
CA PRO A 150 -5.75 11.99 5.05
C PRO A 150 -4.27 12.16 5.39
N LYS A 151 -3.96 13.08 6.30
CA LYS A 151 -2.61 13.35 6.79
C LYS A 151 -2.17 12.37 7.87
N LYS A 152 -3.08 11.59 8.46
CA LYS A 152 -2.70 10.63 9.50
C LYS A 152 -1.89 9.51 8.87
N ARG A 153 -0.70 9.31 9.41
CA ARG A 153 0.27 8.32 8.95
C ARG A 153 0.54 7.27 10.01
N ARG A 154 0.72 6.04 9.56
CA ARG A 154 1.28 4.95 10.35
C ARG A 154 2.77 4.93 10.07
N ILE A 155 3.55 5.43 11.01
CA ILE A 155 5.01 5.41 10.98
C ILE A 155 5.44 4.40 12.02
N LYS A 156 6.03 3.29 11.59
CA LYS A 156 6.44 2.20 12.47
C LYS A 156 7.74 1.56 11.98
N GLU A 157 8.54 1.15 12.95
CA GLU A 157 9.70 0.28 12.76
C GLU A 157 9.28 -1.14 13.13
N TYR A 158 9.81 -2.13 12.42
CA TYR A 158 9.64 -3.54 12.74
C TYR A 158 10.96 -4.28 12.60
N ASP A 159 11.04 -5.42 13.29
CA ASP A 159 12.13 -6.37 13.09
C ASP A 159 11.87 -7.23 11.85
N TRP A 160 12.87 -7.35 10.98
CA TRP A 160 12.80 -8.23 9.83
C TRP A 160 12.43 -9.66 10.20
N ASN A 161 12.93 -10.17 11.33
CA ASN A 161 12.68 -11.55 11.77
C ASN A 161 11.20 -11.85 11.98
N ASP A 162 10.43 -10.84 12.41
CA ASP A 162 9.02 -10.95 12.72
C ASP A 162 8.09 -10.65 11.52
N LEU A 163 8.64 -10.19 10.40
CA LEU A 163 7.89 -10.02 9.16
C LEU A 163 7.86 -11.30 8.34
N HIS A 164 6.67 -11.63 7.84
CA HIS A 164 6.47 -12.80 7.00
C HIS A 164 5.57 -12.51 5.80
N GLY A 165 5.94 -13.01 4.62
CA GLY A 165 5.14 -12.85 3.41
C GLY A 165 3.95 -13.81 3.36
N VAL A 166 2.81 -13.31 2.91
CA VAL A 166 1.60 -14.09 2.63
C VAL A 166 0.97 -13.60 1.33
N ILE A 167 0.52 -14.53 0.51
CA ILE A 167 -0.25 -14.24 -0.70
C ILE A 167 -1.73 -14.31 -0.36
N ILE A 168 -2.45 -13.26 -0.79
CA ILE A 168 -3.90 -13.22 -0.79
C ILE A 168 -4.41 -13.05 -2.23
N HIS A 169 -5.55 -13.64 -2.52
CA HIS A 169 -6.34 -13.33 -3.70
C HIS A 169 -6.98 -11.96 -3.55
N ASN A 170 -6.69 -11.09 -4.52
CA ASN A 170 -7.42 -9.85 -4.67
C ASN A 170 -8.75 -10.12 -5.38
N MET A 171 -9.77 -10.48 -4.59
CA MET A 171 -11.13 -10.73 -5.08
C MET A 171 -11.74 -9.53 -5.84
N SER A 172 -11.21 -8.30 -5.64
CA SER A 172 -11.74 -7.08 -6.28
C SER A 172 -11.15 -6.75 -7.65
N ARG A 173 -10.03 -7.37 -8.04
CA ARG A 173 -9.30 -7.06 -9.29
C ARG A 173 -8.93 -8.34 -10.05
N ASN A 174 -9.90 -8.97 -10.70
CA ASN A 174 -9.68 -9.99 -11.75
C ASN A 174 -8.70 -11.13 -11.37
N ALA A 175 -8.85 -11.73 -10.19
CA ALA A 175 -8.03 -12.86 -9.73
C ALA A 175 -6.51 -12.58 -9.60
N LEU A 176 -6.10 -11.31 -9.53
CA LEU A 176 -4.72 -10.93 -9.24
C LEU A 176 -4.34 -11.36 -7.82
N SER A 177 -3.07 -11.69 -7.62
CA SER A 177 -2.52 -11.96 -6.30
C SER A 177 -1.94 -10.68 -5.69
N SER A 178 -2.07 -10.53 -4.38
CA SER A 178 -1.44 -9.46 -3.60
C SER A 178 -0.52 -10.08 -2.55
N THR A 179 0.65 -9.47 -2.35
CA THR A 179 1.58 -9.86 -1.28
C THR A 179 1.38 -8.94 -0.09
N VAL A 180 1.08 -9.53 1.06
CA VAL A 180 0.95 -8.85 2.35
C VAL A 180 2.04 -9.37 3.27
N LEU A 181 2.70 -8.46 3.98
CA LEU A 181 3.60 -8.81 5.08
C LEU A 181 2.79 -8.86 6.37
N MET A 182 2.79 -10.02 7.01
CA MET A 182 2.29 -10.23 8.36
C MET A 182 3.40 -9.88 9.33
N VAL A 183 3.14 -8.90 10.20
CA VAL A 183 4.00 -8.62 11.35
C VAL A 183 3.50 -9.49 12.49
N CYS A 184 4.33 -10.42 12.92
CA CYS A 184 4.02 -11.33 14.03
C CYS A 184 4.63 -10.82 15.34
N GLN A 185 4.07 -11.29 16.47
CA GLN A 185 4.74 -11.12 17.75
C GLN A 185 6.01 -12.00 17.78
N PRO A 186 7.12 -11.52 18.37
CA PRO A 186 8.40 -12.23 18.35
C PRO A 186 8.31 -13.70 18.74
N GLY A 187 8.86 -14.58 17.90
CA GLY A 187 8.88 -16.03 18.13
C GLY A 187 7.52 -16.73 18.02
N THR A 188 6.47 -16.04 17.54
CA THR A 188 5.13 -16.60 17.39
C THR A 188 4.61 -16.45 15.96
N HIS A 189 3.49 -17.11 15.65
CA HIS A 189 2.72 -16.87 14.43
C HIS A 189 1.49 -15.98 14.67
N GLN A 190 1.46 -15.25 15.79
CA GLN A 190 0.36 -14.35 16.11
C GLN A 190 0.59 -12.99 15.44
N VAL A 191 -0.27 -12.67 14.48
CA VAL A 191 -0.22 -11.43 13.69
C VAL A 191 -0.71 -10.27 14.52
N ILE A 192 0.17 -9.29 14.73
CA ILE A 192 -0.12 -8.03 15.42
C ILE A 192 -0.39 -6.88 14.45
N ASP A 193 0.15 -6.97 13.23
CA ASP A 193 -0.04 -5.95 12.21
C ASP A 193 0.14 -6.52 10.80
N HIS A 194 -0.26 -5.75 9.79
CA HIS A 194 -0.10 -6.12 8.39
C HIS A 194 0.41 -4.92 7.57
N ILE A 195 1.13 -5.21 6.50
CA ILE A 195 1.72 -4.22 5.59
C ILE A 195 1.44 -4.72 4.17
N MET A 196 0.81 -3.89 3.35
CA MET A 196 0.69 -4.22 1.93
C MET A 196 2.06 -4.06 1.27
N LEU A 197 2.65 -5.13 0.73
CA LEU A 197 3.91 -5.05 -0.04
C LEU A 197 3.63 -4.93 -1.54
N ASP A 198 2.73 -5.76 -2.06
CA ASP A 198 2.38 -5.77 -3.48
C ASP A 198 0.86 -5.77 -3.62
N PRO A 199 0.24 -4.63 -4.02
CA PRO A 199 -1.21 -4.54 -4.10
C PRO A 199 -1.84 -5.33 -5.25
N ALA A 200 -1.12 -5.61 -6.34
CA ALA A 200 -1.71 -6.27 -7.50
C ALA A 200 -0.65 -6.77 -8.48
N ARG A 201 -0.57 -8.09 -8.65
CA ARG A 201 0.18 -8.74 -9.73
C ARG A 201 -0.54 -9.94 -10.34
N ALA A 202 -0.28 -10.17 -11.63
CA ALA A 202 -0.71 -11.36 -12.33
C ALA A 202 0.29 -12.50 -12.06
N GLY A 203 -0.22 -13.70 -11.82
CA GLY A 203 0.59 -14.91 -11.68
C GLY A 203 1.59 -14.87 -10.51
N ALA A 204 2.79 -15.40 -10.74
CA ALA A 204 3.83 -15.58 -9.73
C ALA A 204 4.61 -14.29 -9.36
N GLY A 205 4.29 -13.15 -9.98
CA GLY A 205 5.07 -11.92 -9.77
C GLY A 205 5.14 -11.44 -8.32
N SER A 206 4.13 -11.76 -7.51
CA SER A 206 4.05 -11.50 -6.07
C SER A 206 5.12 -12.27 -5.27
N THR A 207 5.49 -13.47 -5.72
CA THR A 207 6.55 -14.29 -5.10
C THR A 207 7.95 -13.76 -5.39
N PHE A 208 8.14 -13.09 -6.54
CA PHE A 208 9.44 -12.59 -6.97
C PHE A 208 9.94 -11.44 -6.09
N VAL A 209 9.07 -10.48 -5.74
CA VAL A 209 9.43 -9.37 -4.84
C VAL A 209 9.88 -9.90 -3.48
N TRP A 210 9.11 -10.83 -2.92
CA TRP A 210 9.42 -11.44 -1.63
C TRP A 210 10.75 -12.20 -1.67
N GLY A 211 10.99 -12.98 -2.74
CA GLY A 211 12.23 -13.71 -2.95
C GLY A 211 13.46 -12.80 -3.06
N TRP A 212 13.32 -11.68 -3.77
CA TRP A 212 14.37 -10.68 -3.88
C TRP A 212 14.68 -10.01 -2.54
N ILE A 213 13.66 -9.57 -1.79
CA ILE A 213 13.84 -8.96 -0.46
C ILE A 213 14.51 -9.93 0.50
N ASN A 214 14.09 -11.19 0.52
CA ASN A 214 14.76 -12.23 1.32
C ASN A 214 16.24 -12.33 0.96
N SER A 215 16.56 -12.29 -0.35
CA SER A 215 17.93 -12.40 -0.83
C SER A 215 18.78 -11.17 -0.47
N PHE A 216 18.18 -9.99 -0.52
CA PHE A 216 18.79 -8.74 -0.06
C PHE A 216 19.09 -8.77 1.45
N MET A 217 18.12 -9.19 2.26
CA MET A 217 18.21 -9.18 3.73
C MET A 217 19.18 -10.24 4.27
N VAL A 218 19.32 -11.40 3.61
CA VAL A 218 20.18 -12.52 4.05
C VAL A 218 21.56 -12.52 3.35
N HIS A 219 21.81 -11.56 2.45
CA HIS A 219 23.07 -11.43 1.71
C HIS A 219 23.44 -12.65 0.86
N TYR A 220 22.49 -13.19 0.10
CA TYR A 220 22.80 -14.22 -0.89
C TYR A 220 23.54 -13.61 -2.09
N LYS A 221 24.59 -14.28 -2.57
CA LYS A 221 25.30 -13.92 -3.82
C LYS A 221 24.36 -13.79 -5.03
N SER A 222 23.24 -14.52 -5.02
CA SER A 222 22.22 -14.51 -6.07
C SER A 222 21.42 -13.20 -6.15
N ALA A 223 21.47 -12.34 -5.13
CA ALA A 223 20.79 -11.04 -5.15
C ALA A 223 21.43 -10.05 -6.12
N ASN A 224 22.58 -10.40 -6.74
CA ASN A 224 23.42 -9.55 -7.59
C ASN A 224 23.35 -8.08 -7.16
N ILE A 225 23.74 -7.81 -5.91
CA ILE A 225 23.68 -6.47 -5.32
C ILE A 225 24.53 -5.48 -6.13
N ASP A 226 25.50 -5.99 -6.89
CA ASP A 226 26.39 -5.25 -7.79
C ASP A 226 25.76 -4.93 -9.17
N ASP A 227 24.64 -5.54 -9.57
CA ASP A 227 23.80 -5.01 -10.68
C ASP A 227 23.07 -3.72 -10.26
N GLY A 228 23.07 -3.44 -8.95
CA GLY A 228 22.55 -2.23 -8.33
C GLY A 228 23.66 -1.26 -7.90
N GLU A 229 24.69 -1.05 -8.72
CA GLU A 229 25.53 0.17 -8.64
C GLU A 229 24.67 1.43 -8.89
N TYR A 230 23.74 1.73 -7.97
CA TYR A 230 23.04 3.00 -7.98
C TYR A 230 23.97 4.04 -7.39
N LYS A 231 24.43 4.94 -8.26
CA LYS A 231 25.39 6.01 -7.97
C LYS A 231 24.79 6.98 -6.95
N SER A 232 25.63 7.70 -6.22
CA SER A 232 25.25 8.74 -5.23
C SER A 232 24.13 9.68 -5.72
N ASP A 233 24.13 9.98 -7.02
CA ASP A 233 23.19 10.90 -7.65
C ASP A 233 21.74 10.36 -7.62
N GLN A 234 21.56 9.04 -7.72
CA GLN A 234 20.24 8.39 -7.66
C GLN A 234 19.70 8.30 -6.23
N GLU A 235 20.57 8.27 -5.22
CA GLU A 235 20.16 8.36 -3.82
C GLU A 235 19.62 9.75 -3.48
N ALA A 236 20.30 10.80 -3.95
CA ALA A 236 19.86 12.18 -3.77
C ALA A 236 18.50 12.41 -4.46
N GLU A 237 18.34 11.92 -5.69
CA GLU A 237 17.07 11.99 -6.41
C GLU A 237 15.96 11.21 -5.68
N PHE A 238 16.24 10.00 -5.21
CA PHE A 238 15.30 9.22 -4.40
C PHE A 238 14.88 9.98 -3.13
N LYS A 239 15.84 10.49 -2.36
CA LYS A 239 15.58 11.21 -1.11
C LYS A 239 14.74 12.46 -1.36
N ALA A 240 15.08 13.27 -2.36
CA ALA A 240 14.34 14.47 -2.73
C ALA A 240 12.89 14.15 -3.17
N HIS A 241 12.68 13.09 -3.95
CA HIS A 241 11.36 12.79 -4.50
C HIS A 241 10.47 11.91 -3.61
N ARG A 242 11.06 11.07 -2.74
CA ARG A 242 10.36 9.98 -2.03
C ARG A 242 10.47 10.04 -0.50
N ILE A 243 11.42 10.78 0.06
CA ILE A 243 11.58 10.93 1.50
C ILE A 243 11.19 12.35 1.93
N GLU A 244 11.73 13.36 1.24
CA GLU A 244 11.45 14.77 1.54
C GLU A 244 9.97 15.10 1.34
N GLY A 245 9.37 15.84 2.28
CA GLY A 245 7.93 16.17 2.26
C GLY A 245 6.98 14.99 2.48
N GLN A 246 7.49 13.76 2.66
CA GLN A 246 6.71 12.56 2.96
C GLN A 246 6.56 12.30 4.47
N GLY A 247 6.89 13.28 5.32
CA GLY A 247 6.60 13.26 6.76
C GLY A 247 7.27 12.11 7.51
N TRP A 248 8.44 11.68 7.04
CA TRP A 248 9.32 10.81 7.80
C TRP A 248 9.89 11.59 8.99
N PRO A 249 9.91 11.01 10.21
CA PRO A 249 10.64 11.59 11.33
C PRO A 249 12.14 11.62 11.05
N GLU A 250 12.82 12.67 11.50
CA GLU A 250 14.27 12.83 11.30
C GLU A 250 15.07 11.62 11.80
N TRP A 251 14.74 11.12 13.00
CA TRP A 251 15.39 9.94 13.57
C TRP A 251 15.27 8.71 12.68
N MET A 252 14.14 8.53 11.99
CA MET A 252 13.90 7.37 11.13
C MET A 252 14.66 7.52 9.80
N VAL A 253 14.82 8.75 9.32
CA VAL A 253 15.69 9.07 8.19
C VAL A 253 17.14 8.72 8.51
N GLU A 254 17.64 9.08 9.69
CA GLU A 254 18.96 8.64 10.15
C GLU A 254 19.02 7.12 10.31
N ALA A 255 18.02 6.51 10.94
CA ALA A 255 17.99 5.08 11.29
C ALA A 255 18.04 4.15 10.06
N PHE A 256 17.39 4.50 8.95
CA PHE A 256 17.49 3.64 7.76
C PHE A 256 18.82 3.79 7.03
N ASN A 257 19.57 4.88 7.23
CA ASN A 257 20.93 5.03 6.71
C ASN A 257 21.99 4.33 7.59
N ALA A 258 21.64 3.93 8.82
CA ALA A 258 22.56 3.29 9.75
C ALA A 258 23.17 2.01 9.16
N THR A 259 24.49 1.89 9.32
CA THR A 259 25.32 0.83 8.76
C THR A 259 25.60 -0.31 9.74
N SER A 260 25.22 -0.14 11.01
CA SER A 260 25.34 -1.14 12.06
C SER A 260 24.24 -1.00 13.12
N GLN A 261 24.09 -2.01 13.99
CA GLN A 261 23.14 -1.98 15.10
C GLN A 261 23.57 -1.01 16.20
N GLU A 262 24.88 -0.82 16.40
CA GLU A 262 25.43 0.15 17.34
C GLU A 262 25.08 1.58 16.90
N GLU A 263 25.28 1.90 15.63
CA GLU A 263 24.92 3.22 15.07
C GLU A 263 23.41 3.48 15.21
N LEU A 264 22.58 2.47 14.95
CA LEU A 264 21.13 2.57 15.17
C LEU A 264 20.79 2.86 16.65
N ALA A 265 21.46 2.21 17.59
CA ALA A 265 21.25 2.44 19.02
C ALA A 265 21.64 3.87 19.43
N GLU A 266 22.76 4.39 18.92
CA GLU A 266 23.18 5.78 19.14
C GLU A 266 22.17 6.79 18.61
N ILE A 267 21.63 6.57 17.40
CA ILE A 267 20.59 7.41 16.80
C ILE A 267 19.34 7.42 17.69
N LYS A 268 18.88 6.24 18.13
CA LYS A 268 17.70 6.13 19.01
C LYS A 268 17.92 6.85 20.35
N GLN A 269 19.12 6.75 20.93
CA GLN A 269 19.47 7.46 22.16
C GLN A 269 19.45 8.98 21.96
N ARG A 270 20.09 9.47 20.89
CA ARG A 270 20.15 10.91 20.54
C ARG A 270 18.76 11.52 20.38
N HIS A 271 17.85 10.78 19.76
CA HIS A 271 16.47 11.22 19.49
C HIS A 271 15.47 10.81 20.60
N HIS A 272 15.96 10.24 21.71
CA HIS A 272 15.16 9.83 22.87
C HIS A 272 14.00 8.88 22.53
N ILE A 273 14.22 7.98 21.56
CA ILE A 273 13.24 6.97 21.15
C ILE A 273 13.34 5.80 22.13
N THR A 274 12.25 5.55 22.85
CA THR A 274 12.08 4.36 23.69
C THR A 274 11.46 3.25 22.83
N GLU A 275 12.02 2.03 22.94
CA GLU A 275 11.54 0.83 22.23
C GLU A 275 10.10 0.45 22.61
#